data_AF-A0A968LEC3-F1
#
_entry.id   AF-A0A968LEC3-F1
#
_cell.length_a   1.000
_cell.length_b   1.000
_cell.length_c   1.000
_cell.angle_alpha   90.00
_cell.angle_beta   90.00
_cell.angle_gamma   90.00
#
_symmetry.space_group_name_H-M   'P 1'
#
loop_
_entity.id
_entity.type
_entity.pdbx_description
1 polymer ?
#
loop_
_entity_poly.entity_id
_entity_poly.type
_entity_poly.pdbx_seq_one_letter_code
_entity_poly.pdbx_strand_id
1 'polypeptide(L)'
;MLSTLSSTGQIAGLLDTYLHQISQKKKQKHEIRMKELEIIDSSEMKNVYAQQLILDKFLRPIEKANITLQNIAKAAQDLAESVCYYHGHHNATLDQAREIAHEARQLAIKLTNADSLDELKDLYEALTIFTHDMGRFRHLERKYSIEHHLRKNILDPLNTVIGETKNFQLRAAFTMTDEWLQKQSLPPTNLELQPG
;
A
#
# COMPACT_ATOMS: atom_id res chain seq x y z
N MET A 1 -8.67 10.99 -15.89
CA MET A 1 -7.96 12.21 -15.45
C MET A 1 -8.18 12.34 -13.95
N LEU A 2 -7.14 12.24 -13.13
CA LEU A 2 -7.25 12.55 -11.70
C LEU A 2 -7.46 14.07 -11.62
N SER A 3 -8.66 14.48 -11.22
CA SER A 3 -8.98 15.89 -11.02
C SER A 3 -8.03 16.46 -9.98
N THR A 4 -7.25 17.45 -10.40
CA THR A 4 -6.38 18.29 -9.58
C THR A 4 -7.18 18.93 -8.45
N LEU A 5 -7.21 18.28 -7.28
CA LEU A 5 -7.85 18.78 -6.05
C LEU A 5 -6.91 19.68 -5.23
N SER A 6 -5.90 20.30 -5.85
CA SER A 6 -5.04 21.30 -5.20
C SER A 6 -5.21 22.70 -5.81
N SER A 7 -6.43 23.14 -6.09
CA SER A 7 -6.70 24.58 -6.27
C SER A 7 -6.87 25.31 -4.93
N THR A 8 -7.05 24.57 -3.83
CA THR A 8 -7.08 25.08 -2.46
C THR A 8 -5.75 24.71 -1.80
N GLY A 9 -4.99 25.68 -1.30
CA GLY A 9 -3.68 25.47 -0.65
C GLY A 9 -3.70 24.65 0.66
N GLN A 10 -4.71 23.83 0.90
CA GLN A 10 -4.91 22.99 2.07
C GLN A 10 -4.03 21.74 1.98
N ILE A 11 -3.22 21.49 3.02
CA ILE A 11 -2.31 20.34 3.09
C ILE A 11 -2.86 19.28 4.06
N ALA A 12 -3.56 19.72 5.10
CA ALA A 12 -4.19 18.82 6.06
C ALA A 12 -5.16 17.84 5.39
N GLY A 13 -4.97 16.54 5.67
CA GLY A 13 -5.78 15.44 5.15
C GLY A 13 -5.48 15.04 3.71
N LEU A 14 -4.43 15.59 3.10
CA LEU A 14 -4.13 15.37 1.69
C LEU A 14 -3.71 13.92 1.41
N LEU A 15 -2.89 13.31 2.28
CA LEU A 15 -2.45 11.93 2.12
C LEU A 15 -3.64 10.95 2.19
N ASP A 16 -4.54 11.16 3.16
CA ASP A 16 -5.75 10.35 3.32
C ASP A 16 -6.71 10.51 2.15
N THR A 17 -6.82 11.73 1.61
CA THR A 17 -7.60 11.99 0.41
C THR A 17 -7.07 11.19 -0.78
N TYR A 18 -5.75 11.14 -0.98
CA TYR A 18 -5.15 10.35 -2.05
C TYR A 18 -5.31 8.85 -1.86
N LEU A 19 -5.10 8.34 -0.64
CA LEU A 19 -5.36 6.95 -0.32
C LEU A 19 -6.82 6.57 -0.60
N HIS A 20 -7.77 7.42 -0.23
CA HIS A 20 -9.18 7.20 -0.51
C HIS A 20 -9.46 7.16 -2.02
N GLN A 21 -8.92 8.11 -2.80
CA GLN A 21 -9.10 8.14 -4.25
C GLN A 21 -8.51 6.90 -4.94
N ILE A 22 -7.34 6.44 -4.51
CA ILE A 22 -6.70 5.22 -5.03
C ILE A 22 -7.57 4.00 -4.72
N SER A 23 -8.07 3.90 -3.49
CA SER A 23 -8.99 2.82 -3.07
C SER A 23 -10.27 2.80 -3.91
N GLN A 24 -10.91 3.95 -4.14
CA GLN A 24 -12.10 4.04 -4.99
C GLN A 24 -11.81 3.63 -6.44
N LYS A 25 -10.69 4.09 -7.00
CA LYS A 25 -10.26 3.73 -8.36
C LYS A 25 -9.97 2.23 -8.48
N LYS A 26 -9.35 1.61 -7.46
CA LYS A 26 -9.15 0.15 -7.40
C LYS A 26 -10.48 -0.59 -7.36
N LYS A 27 -11.43 -0.14 -6.53
CA LYS A 27 -12.78 -0.71 -6.45
C LYS A 27 -13.52 -0.65 -7.79
N GLN A 28 -13.50 0.50 -8.46
CA GLN A 28 -14.11 0.66 -9.79
C GLN A 28 -13.48 -0.27 -10.82
N LYS A 29 -12.14 -0.37 -10.86
CA LYS A 29 -11.44 -1.30 -11.75
C LYS A 29 -11.82 -2.76 -11.46
N HIS A 30 -11.98 -3.11 -10.18
CA HIS A 30 -12.41 -4.45 -9.78
C HIS A 30 -13.84 -4.73 -10.27
N GLU A 31 -14.79 -3.81 -10.06
CA GLU A 31 -16.17 -3.96 -10.54
C GLU A 31 -16.26 -4.13 -12.06
N ILE A 32 -15.47 -3.35 -12.82
CA ILE A 32 -15.40 -3.50 -14.29
C ILE A 32 -14.90 -4.90 -14.66
N ARG A 33 -13.83 -5.36 -14.00
CA ARG A 33 -13.23 -6.66 -14.31
C ARG A 33 -14.09 -7.84 -13.89
N MET A 34 -14.87 -7.71 -12.82
CA MET A 34 -15.88 -8.71 -12.45
C MET A 34 -16.96 -8.83 -13.52
N LYS A 35 -17.46 -7.71 -14.05
CA LYS A 35 -18.41 -7.72 -15.18
C LYS A 35 -17.82 -8.37 -16.44
N GLU A 36 -16.54 -8.12 -16.74
CA GLU A 36 -15.85 -8.78 -17.85
C GLU A 36 -15.75 -10.30 -17.64
N LEU A 37 -15.48 -10.75 -16.41
CA LEU A 37 -15.40 -12.17 -16.07
C LEU A 37 -16.75 -12.87 -16.04
N GLU A 38 -17.84 -12.18 -15.73
CA GLU A 38 -19.20 -12.72 -15.81
C GLU A 38 -19.57 -13.12 -17.24
N ILE A 39 -19.04 -12.41 -18.24
CA ILE A 39 -19.23 -12.72 -19.67
C ILE A 39 -18.43 -13.98 -20.08
N ILE A 40 -17.38 -14.33 -19.33
CA ILE A 40 -16.52 -15.47 -19.62
C ILE A 40 -17.04 -16.72 -18.89
N ASP A 41 -17.35 -17.77 -19.65
CA ASP A 41 -17.91 -19.01 -19.10
C ASP A 41 -16.86 -19.92 -18.41
N SER A 42 -15.56 -19.63 -18.63
CA SER A 42 -14.46 -20.41 -18.04
C SER A 42 -14.31 -20.17 -16.53
N SER A 43 -14.49 -21.24 -15.75
CA SER A 43 -14.24 -21.27 -14.30
C SER A 43 -12.75 -21.10 -13.95
N GLU A 44 -11.84 -21.49 -14.84
CA GLU A 44 -10.39 -21.40 -14.62
C GLU A 44 -9.90 -19.95 -14.60
N MET A 45 -10.37 -19.12 -15.54
CA MET A 45 -10.01 -17.69 -15.59
C MET A 45 -10.53 -16.92 -14.37
N LYS A 46 -11.72 -17.28 -13.87
CA LYS A 46 -12.28 -16.75 -12.61
C LYS A 46 -11.40 -17.13 -11.42
N ASN A 47 -10.92 -18.37 -11.36
CA ASN A 47 -10.05 -18.86 -10.29
C ASN A 47 -8.67 -18.19 -10.28
N VAL A 48 -8.02 -18.07 -11.44
CA VAL A 48 -6.72 -17.39 -11.56
C VAL A 48 -6.83 -15.92 -11.16
N TYR A 49 -7.91 -15.24 -11.55
CA TYR A 49 -8.13 -13.85 -11.14
C TYR A 49 -8.37 -13.72 -9.63
N ALA A 50 -9.17 -14.61 -9.03
CA ALA A 50 -9.37 -14.64 -7.59
C ALA A 50 -8.05 -14.87 -6.83
N GLN A 51 -7.20 -15.79 -7.31
CA GLN A 51 -5.88 -16.02 -6.73
C GLN A 51 -4.99 -14.79 -6.81
N GLN A 52 -4.96 -14.10 -7.95
CA GLN A 52 -4.18 -12.86 -8.11
C GLN A 52 -4.65 -11.74 -7.17
N LEU A 53 -5.96 -11.59 -6.97
CA LEU A 53 -6.53 -10.57 -6.07
C LEU A 53 -6.18 -10.80 -4.59
N ILE A 54 -6.09 -12.08 -4.22
CA ILE A 54 -5.84 -12.50 -2.85
C ILE A 54 -4.33 -12.42 -2.57
N LEU A 55 -3.47 -12.79 -3.52
CA LEU A 55 -2.04 -12.95 -3.27
C LEU A 55 -1.39 -11.73 -2.61
N ASP A 56 -1.55 -10.53 -3.19
CA ASP A 56 -0.91 -9.31 -2.69
C ASP A 56 -1.40 -8.91 -1.27
N LYS A 57 -2.64 -9.27 -0.91
CA LYS A 57 -3.20 -9.00 0.42
C LYS A 57 -2.68 -9.95 1.49
N PHE A 58 -2.16 -11.11 1.07
CA PHE A 58 -1.63 -12.14 1.96
C PHE A 58 -0.10 -12.13 2.01
N LEU A 59 0.55 -11.37 1.14
CA LEU A 59 1.99 -11.17 1.18
C LEU A 59 2.35 -10.14 2.25
N ARG A 60 2.90 -10.63 3.37
CA ARG A 60 3.35 -9.80 4.50
C ARG A 60 4.86 -9.53 4.41
N PRO A 61 5.34 -8.32 4.76
CA PRO A 61 6.77 -8.05 4.82
C PRO A 61 7.49 -8.97 5.82
N ILE A 62 8.64 -9.53 5.42
CA ILE A 62 9.52 -10.26 6.34
C ILE A 62 10.28 -9.31 7.27
N GLU A 63 10.95 -9.82 8.29
CA GLU A 63 11.67 -9.01 9.29
C GLU A 63 12.59 -7.96 8.67
N LYS A 64 13.43 -8.34 7.70
CA LYS A 64 14.34 -7.40 7.01
C LYS A 64 13.57 -6.26 6.31
N ALA A 65 12.46 -6.58 5.65
CA ALA A 65 11.61 -5.59 5.01
C ALA A 65 10.93 -4.68 6.04
N ASN A 66 10.47 -5.23 7.17
CA ASN A 66 9.93 -4.45 8.29
C ASN A 66 10.94 -3.47 8.89
N ILE A 67 12.21 -3.88 9.02
CA ILE A 67 13.28 -2.97 9.47
C ILE A 67 13.42 -1.79 8.50
N THR A 68 13.39 -2.05 7.19
CA THR A 68 13.41 -0.98 6.18
C THR A 68 12.18 -0.08 6.31
N LEU A 69 10.97 -0.64 6.46
CA LEU A 69 9.74 0.15 6.66
C LEU A 69 9.81 1.02 7.92
N GLN A 70 10.39 0.53 9.01
CA GLN A 70 10.62 1.34 10.22
C GLN A 70 11.61 2.48 9.97
N ASN A 71 12.67 2.26 9.18
CA ASN A 71 13.62 3.32 8.83
C ASN A 71 12.98 4.39 7.94
N ILE A 72 12.11 3.98 7.01
CA ILE A 72 11.29 4.90 6.20
C ILE A 72 10.35 5.72 7.12
N ALA A 73 9.70 5.08 8.10
CA ALA A 73 8.84 5.76 9.06
C ALA A 73 9.62 6.79 9.92
N LYS A 74 10.85 6.46 10.35
CA LYS A 74 11.73 7.42 11.04
C LYS A 74 12.09 8.60 10.14
N ALA A 75 12.43 8.36 8.87
CA ALA A 75 12.71 9.44 7.92
C ALA A 75 11.50 10.37 7.70
N ALA A 76 10.27 9.87 7.81
CA ALA A 76 9.06 10.68 7.80
C ALA A 76 8.91 11.53 9.07
N GLN A 77 9.29 11.00 10.24
CA GLN A 77 9.34 11.77 11.49
C GLN A 77 10.40 12.87 11.45
N ASP A 78 11.60 12.57 10.93
CA ASP A 78 12.68 13.54 10.76
C ASP A 78 12.27 14.69 9.83
N LEU A 79 11.51 14.38 8.77
CA LEU A 79 10.94 15.38 7.88
C LEU A 79 9.94 16.29 8.62
N ALA A 80 9.08 15.71 9.45
CA ALA A 80 8.08 16.46 10.21
C ALA A 80 8.74 17.48 11.16
N GLU A 81 9.85 17.10 11.78
CA GLU A 81 10.66 18.02 12.57
C GLU A 81 11.32 19.09 11.70
N SER A 82 12.06 18.66 10.67
CA SER A 82 12.86 19.54 9.82
C SER A 82 12.04 20.61 9.11
N VAL A 83 10.86 20.27 8.60
CA VAL A 83 10.00 21.22 7.88
C VAL A 83 9.48 22.32 8.80
N CYS A 84 9.21 22.02 10.07
CA CYS A 84 8.77 23.02 11.05
C CYS A 84 9.90 23.98 11.40
N TYR A 85 11.11 23.46 11.62
CA TYR A 85 12.28 24.29 11.98
C TYR A 85 12.75 25.18 10.83
N TYR A 86 12.75 24.65 9.60
CA TYR A 86 13.31 25.33 8.43
C TYR A 86 12.24 25.85 7.46
N HIS A 87 11.00 26.06 7.92
CA HIS A 87 9.86 26.40 7.05
C HIS A 87 10.14 27.58 6.11
N GLY A 88 10.87 28.60 6.60
CA GLY A 88 11.20 29.80 5.82
C GLY A 88 12.11 29.48 4.63
N HIS A 89 13.02 28.52 4.77
CA HIS A 89 13.88 28.07 3.69
C HIS A 89 13.11 27.30 2.60
N HIS A 90 11.94 26.77 2.94
CA HIS A 90 11.04 26.05 2.02
C HIS A 90 9.98 26.94 1.36
N ASN A 91 10.04 28.26 1.57
CA ASN A 91 8.99 29.21 1.18
C ASN A 91 7.60 28.79 1.71
N ALA A 92 7.56 28.20 2.90
CA ALA A 92 6.34 27.79 3.59
C ALA A 92 6.07 28.74 4.77
N THR A 93 4.78 29.01 5.01
CA THR A 93 4.34 29.59 6.27
C THR A 93 4.48 28.55 7.40
N LEU A 94 4.56 29.01 8.65
CA LEU A 94 4.64 28.11 9.80
C LEU A 94 3.44 27.16 9.88
N ASP A 95 2.24 27.64 9.54
CA ASP A 95 1.03 26.80 9.56
C ASP A 95 1.06 25.74 8.47
N GLN A 96 1.48 26.08 7.25
CA GLN A 96 1.71 25.09 6.19
C GLN A 96 2.76 24.06 6.61
N ALA A 97 3.86 24.49 7.26
CA ALA A 97 4.86 23.57 7.75
C ALA A 97 4.32 22.62 8.84
N ARG A 98 3.45 23.12 9.74
CA ARG A 98 2.76 22.28 10.73
C ARG A 98 1.83 21.26 10.08
N GLU A 99 1.11 21.64 9.02
CA GLU A 99 0.28 20.70 8.26
C GLU A 99 1.13 19.64 7.56
N ILE A 100 2.22 20.02 6.89
CA ILE A 100 3.16 19.05 6.27
C ILE A 100 3.74 18.11 7.33
N ALA A 101 4.12 18.65 8.50
CA ALA A 101 4.63 17.86 9.60
C ALA A 101 3.58 16.91 10.16
N HIS A 102 2.31 17.30 10.17
CA HIS A 102 1.21 16.41 10.53
C HIS A 102 1.09 15.25 9.53
N GLU A 103 1.02 15.54 8.23
CA GLU A 103 0.95 14.51 7.18
C GLU A 103 2.14 13.55 7.22
N ALA A 104 3.35 14.06 7.45
CA ALA A 104 4.56 13.25 7.57
C ALA A 104 4.53 12.31 8.80
N ARG A 105 3.94 12.75 9.93
CA ARG A 105 3.70 11.86 11.08
C ARG A 105 2.62 10.82 10.81
N GLN A 106 1.54 11.19 10.12
CA GLN A 106 0.51 10.23 9.71
C GLN A 106 1.09 9.16 8.78
N LEU A 107 1.96 9.57 7.86
CA LEU A 107 2.69 8.64 7.02
C LEU A 107 3.51 7.64 7.83
N ALA A 108 4.27 8.11 8.84
CA ALA A 108 5.04 7.22 9.71
C ALA A 108 4.16 6.14 10.35
N ILE A 109 2.99 6.52 10.87
CA ILE A 109 2.01 5.60 11.48
C ILE A 109 1.51 4.58 10.44
N LYS A 110 1.15 5.04 9.24
CA LYS A 110 0.64 4.17 8.18
C LYS A 110 1.70 3.17 7.70
N LEU A 111 2.96 3.60 7.56
CA LEU A 111 4.08 2.72 7.20
C LEU A 111 4.34 1.64 8.24
N THR A 112 4.27 1.97 9.53
CA THR A 112 4.48 1.00 10.61
C THR A 112 3.33 0.00 10.74
N ASN A 113 2.12 0.39 10.31
CA ASN A 113 0.93 -0.44 10.39
C ASN A 113 0.65 -1.25 9.12
N ALA A 114 1.31 -0.94 8.00
CA ALA A 114 1.12 -1.64 6.74
C ALA A 114 1.53 -3.12 6.88
N ASP A 115 0.57 -4.02 6.70
CA ASP A 115 0.74 -5.46 6.95
C ASP A 115 0.75 -6.31 5.67
N SER A 116 0.49 -5.69 4.51
CA SER A 116 0.41 -6.36 3.22
C SER A 116 1.10 -5.61 2.08
N LEU A 117 1.48 -6.33 1.03
CA LEU A 117 2.02 -5.77 -0.21
C LEU A 117 1.01 -4.84 -0.89
N ASP A 118 -0.29 -5.17 -0.85
CA ASP A 118 -1.36 -4.33 -1.42
C ASP A 118 -1.42 -2.93 -0.76
N GLU A 119 -1.35 -2.88 0.57
CA GLU A 119 -1.32 -1.62 1.34
C GLU A 119 -0.07 -0.79 1.05
N LEU A 120 1.10 -1.43 0.95
CA LEU A 120 2.34 -0.73 0.61
C LEU A 120 2.30 -0.14 -0.80
N LYS A 121 1.69 -0.84 -1.76
CA LYS A 121 1.48 -0.32 -3.13
C LYS A 121 0.55 0.90 -3.13
N ASP A 122 -0.51 0.88 -2.32
CA ASP A 122 -1.42 2.03 -2.16
C ASP A 122 -0.71 3.24 -1.54
N LEU A 123 0.08 3.01 -0.49
CA LEU A 123 0.91 4.04 0.12
C LEU A 123 1.91 4.62 -0.89
N TYR A 124 2.54 3.78 -1.72
CA TYR A 124 3.47 4.24 -2.74
C TYR A 124 2.80 5.12 -3.81
N GLU A 125 1.63 4.73 -4.33
CA GLU A 125 0.88 5.55 -5.31
C GLU A 125 0.45 6.89 -4.67
N ALA A 126 -0.07 6.86 -3.43
CA ALA A 126 -0.50 8.07 -2.72
C ALA A 126 0.68 9.02 -2.45
N LEU A 127 1.81 8.48 -2.00
CA LEU A 127 3.02 9.25 -1.73
C LEU A 127 3.64 9.84 -2.97
N THR A 128 3.53 9.17 -4.11
CA THR A 128 4.02 9.71 -5.38
C THR A 128 3.27 10.99 -5.75
N ILE A 129 1.94 11.00 -5.57
CA ILE A 129 1.10 12.18 -5.80
C ILE A 129 1.40 13.26 -4.75
N PHE A 130 1.42 12.89 -3.47
CA PHE A 130 1.76 13.83 -2.38
C PHE A 130 3.12 14.51 -2.59
N THR A 131 4.14 13.73 -2.99
CA THR A 131 5.49 14.24 -3.28
C THR A 131 5.48 15.26 -4.41
N HIS A 132 4.67 15.03 -5.45
CA HIS A 132 4.51 15.99 -6.54
C HIS A 132 3.96 17.33 -6.03
N ASP A 133 2.93 17.31 -5.18
CA ASP A 133 2.36 18.54 -4.63
C ASP A 133 3.34 19.25 -3.69
N MET A 134 4.14 18.50 -2.94
CA MET A 134 5.19 19.07 -2.09
C MET A 134 6.29 19.77 -2.90
N GLY A 135 6.42 19.48 -4.20
CA GLY A 135 7.31 20.19 -5.11
C GLY A 135 7.05 21.70 -5.23
N ARG A 136 5.87 22.17 -4.80
CA ARG A 136 5.56 23.61 -4.73
C ARG A 136 6.35 24.34 -3.63
N PHE A 137 6.74 23.64 -2.56
CA PHE A 137 7.54 24.18 -1.46
C PHE A 137 9.01 24.13 -1.81
N ARG A 138 9.48 25.20 -2.47
CA ARG A 138 10.84 25.29 -3.01
C ARG A 138 11.84 25.58 -1.90
N HIS A 139 12.94 24.83 -1.90
CA HIS A 139 14.12 25.12 -1.11
C HIS A 139 15.23 25.72 -2.00
N LEU A 140 16.12 26.53 -1.43
CA LEU A 140 17.25 27.14 -2.15
C LEU A 140 18.15 26.07 -2.80
N GLU A 141 18.46 25.02 -2.05
CA GLU A 141 19.21 23.86 -2.54
C GLU A 141 18.31 22.62 -2.66
N ARG A 142 18.34 21.96 -3.83
CA ARG A 142 17.49 20.79 -4.14
C ARG A 142 17.64 19.65 -3.13
N LYS A 143 18.85 19.36 -2.65
CA LYS A 143 19.11 18.26 -1.70
C LYS A 143 18.38 18.44 -0.36
N TYR A 144 18.00 19.67 -0.02
CA TYR A 144 17.26 19.98 1.19
C TYR A 144 15.77 20.23 0.92
N SER A 145 15.26 20.04 -0.30
CA SER A 145 13.83 20.21 -0.56
C SER A 145 13.00 19.07 0.03
N ILE A 146 11.76 19.38 0.40
CA ILE A 146 10.79 18.39 0.91
C ILE A 146 10.60 17.26 -0.11
N GLU A 147 10.42 17.63 -1.38
CA GLU A 147 10.29 16.66 -2.48
C GLU A 147 11.50 15.73 -2.56
N HIS A 148 12.73 16.26 -2.43
CA HIS A 148 13.93 15.44 -2.50
C HIS A 148 14.01 14.46 -1.34
N HIS A 149 13.70 14.90 -0.11
CA HIS A 149 13.66 14.03 1.07
C HIS A 149 12.63 12.92 0.92
N LEU A 150 11.40 13.26 0.50
CA LEU A 150 10.34 12.29 0.23
C LEU A 150 10.77 11.27 -0.83
N ARG A 151 11.41 11.71 -1.92
CA ARG A 151 11.90 10.78 -2.95
C ARG A 151 13.00 9.86 -2.41
N LYS A 152 14.06 10.43 -1.82
CA LYS A 152 15.27 9.68 -1.49
C LYS A 152 15.16 8.82 -0.24
N ASN A 153 14.50 9.33 0.78
CA ASN A 153 14.47 8.67 2.08
C ASN A 153 13.19 7.86 2.30
N ILE A 154 12.18 8.05 1.45
CA ILE A 154 10.87 7.39 1.60
C ILE A 154 10.46 6.61 0.36
N LEU A 155 10.25 7.25 -0.79
CA LEU A 155 9.75 6.57 -1.99
C LEU A 155 10.74 5.55 -2.57
N ASP A 156 12.01 5.93 -2.75
CA ASP A 156 13.05 5.04 -3.29
C ASP A 156 13.17 3.74 -2.45
N PRO A 157 13.37 3.80 -1.11
CA PRO A 157 13.45 2.58 -0.30
C PRO A 157 12.11 1.83 -0.21
N LEU A 158 10.96 2.52 -0.21
CA LEU A 158 9.65 1.86 -0.24
C LEU A 158 9.48 1.06 -1.55
N ASN A 159 9.88 1.64 -2.69
CA ASN A 159 9.85 0.96 -3.98
C ASN A 159 10.76 -0.28 -3.98
N THR A 160 11.95 -0.19 -3.37
CA THR A 160 12.82 -1.37 -3.20
C THR A 160 12.15 -2.45 -2.36
N VAL A 161 11.47 -2.09 -1.26
CA VAL A 161 10.72 -3.05 -0.45
C VAL A 161 9.66 -3.76 -1.30
N ILE A 162 8.82 -2.99 -2.00
CA ILE A 162 7.72 -3.49 -2.83
C ILE A 162 8.21 -4.32 -4.02
N GLY A 163 9.34 -3.93 -4.63
CA GLY A 163 9.82 -4.48 -5.89
C GLY A 163 10.54 -5.84 -5.78
N GLU A 164 10.95 -6.26 -4.59
CA GLU A 164 11.63 -7.56 -4.43
C GLU A 164 10.73 -8.61 -3.78
N THR A 165 10.39 -9.68 -4.51
CA THR A 165 9.52 -10.77 -4.01
C THR A 165 10.04 -11.40 -2.71
N LYS A 166 11.36 -11.49 -2.54
CA LYS A 166 12.01 -12.03 -1.32
C LYS A 166 11.72 -11.20 -0.05
N ASN A 167 11.23 -9.97 -0.18
CA ASN A 167 10.86 -9.11 0.94
C ASN A 167 9.50 -9.49 1.54
N PHE A 168 8.78 -10.41 0.91
CA PHE A 168 7.46 -10.84 1.33
C PHE A 168 7.41 -12.34 1.54
N GLN A 169 6.56 -12.74 2.48
CA GLN A 169 6.16 -14.11 2.68
C GLN A 169 4.65 -14.19 2.70
N LEU A 170 4.10 -15.31 2.24
CA LEU A 170 2.69 -15.59 2.44
C LEU A 170 2.41 -15.64 3.95
N ARG A 171 1.41 -14.89 4.40
CA ARG A 171 0.79 -15.08 5.71
C ARG A 171 0.37 -16.54 5.74
N ALA A 172 0.94 -17.35 6.65
CA ALA A 172 0.81 -18.80 6.70
C ALA A 172 -0.62 -19.30 7.05
N ALA A 173 -1.63 -18.78 6.37
CA ALA A 173 -3.05 -19.02 6.55
C ALA A 173 -3.66 -19.58 5.25
N PHE A 174 -3.10 -20.69 4.80
CA PHE A 174 -3.89 -21.85 4.35
C PHE A 174 -3.71 -23.01 5.35
N THR A 175 -3.55 -22.71 6.64
CA THR A 175 -3.51 -23.71 7.72
C THR A 175 -4.86 -24.41 7.99
N MET A 176 -5.84 -24.34 7.06
CA MET A 176 -7.09 -25.12 7.12
C MET A 176 -7.67 -25.52 5.74
N THR A 177 -6.84 -25.81 4.73
CA THR A 177 -7.35 -26.49 3.51
C THR A 177 -7.16 -28.01 3.52
N ASP A 178 -6.28 -28.56 4.37
CA ASP A 178 -6.12 -30.02 4.45
C ASP A 178 -7.27 -30.72 5.20
N GLU A 179 -7.88 -30.09 6.21
CA GLU A 179 -9.05 -30.68 6.90
C GLU A 179 -10.35 -30.63 6.07
N TRP A 180 -10.48 -29.67 5.15
CA TRP A 180 -11.66 -29.56 4.28
C TRP A 180 -11.59 -30.52 3.07
N LEU A 181 -10.39 -30.78 2.54
CA LEU A 181 -10.16 -31.74 1.45
C LEU A 181 -10.18 -33.20 1.91
N GLN A 182 -9.76 -33.51 3.14
CA GLN A 182 -9.86 -34.87 3.69
C GLN A 182 -11.29 -35.28 4.06
N LYS A 183 -12.19 -34.34 4.36
CA LYS A 183 -13.59 -34.64 4.68
C LYS A 183 -14.51 -34.89 3.48
N GLN A 184 -14.02 -34.70 2.24
CA GLN A 184 -14.79 -34.96 1.01
C GLN A 184 -14.36 -36.22 0.25
N SER A 185 -13.42 -37.02 0.78
CA SER A 185 -12.84 -38.18 0.07
C SER A 185 -13.01 -39.52 0.78
N LEU A 186 -14.13 -39.74 1.48
CA LEU A 186 -14.56 -41.11 1.85
C LEU A 186 -15.83 -41.49 1.07
N PRO A 187 -15.77 -42.46 0.14
CA PRO A 187 -16.99 -43.07 -0.37
C PRO A 187 -17.62 -43.94 0.73
N PRO A 188 -18.95 -44.13 0.75
CA PRO A 188 -19.59 -45.05 1.68
C PRO A 188 -19.11 -46.47 1.37
N THR A 189 -18.26 -47.02 2.24
CA THR A 189 -18.09 -48.46 2.33
C THR A 189 -19.36 -49.02 2.95
N ASN A 190 -20.19 -49.69 2.15
CA ASN A 190 -21.11 -50.72 2.61
C ASN A 190 -21.73 -51.44 1.39
N LEU A 191 -21.05 -52.48 0.94
CA LEU A 191 -21.68 -53.63 0.29
C LEU A 191 -20.91 -54.87 0.77
N GLU A 192 -21.27 -55.34 1.96
CA GLU A 192 -21.07 -56.75 2.29
C GLU A 192 -22.09 -57.56 1.46
N LEU A 193 -21.63 -58.17 0.37
CA LEU A 193 -22.25 -59.34 -0.20
C LEU A 193 -21.32 -60.52 0.09
N GLN A 194 -21.63 -61.30 1.12
CA GLN A 194 -21.05 -62.63 1.30
C GLN A 194 -21.78 -63.61 0.37
N PRO A 195 -21.06 -64.47 -0.39
CA PRO A 195 -21.65 -65.62 -1.05
C PRO A 195 -21.69 -66.80 -0.07
N GLY A 196 -22.89 -67.36 0.13
CA GLY A 196 -23.13 -68.62 0.83
C GLY A 196 -24.36 -69.28 0.25
#